data_AF-A0A1Q3EAN4-F1
#
_entry.id   AF-A0A1Q3EAN4-F1
#
_cell.length_a   1.000
_cell.length_b   1.000
_cell.length_c   1.000
_cell.angle_alpha   90.00
_cell.angle_beta   90.00
_cell.angle_gamma   90.00
#
_symmetry.space_group_name_H-M   'P 1'
#
loop_
_entity.id
_entity.type
_entity.pdbx_description
1 polymer ?
#
loop_
_entity_poly.entity_id
_entity_poly.type
_entity_poly.pdbx_seq_one_letter_code
_entity_poly.pdbx_strand_id
1 'polypeptide(L)'
;MFNESNQAKLLDHSQRQDQEVVEKLAEVDMIVADLERANSRVAALERRNEMLRAEAETMRGDTESSERVKSLNAQVTNLEAETERISRTLDTHKAVTAEMETSLRKKIEEISKDLQRKVAEVNQLKQRLKQYSDYDEIKRELDIMKFVEFAGFEDEPEDDQLRIQDHELGVHLPNPNADKANAQQGKSLEALLASKNKRLLEELTKFRILHGELEASLQHAQGQLDSTSTELEKQKTLNEKLENDLLSLNKPNGHVSPSGSSDVLAGLEVVQKESSSRSTPIPFASSADNTILPIVTSQRDRFRQRNAELEEELQKQFHAISELRAEMKNLQSDNLKLYEKVRYMQSYREESGGRAVTSQLDPLPAPGESADDMSIYRARYEANINPFEAFRGREATRAIQNLNPIERGVLILTRAILGNRRARTFFIFYALTLHLLIMYTTYELSTSSGSQLQIQPYP
;
A
#
# COMPACT_ATOMS: atom_id res chain seq x y z
N MET A 1 -111.46 -123.85 -72.71
CA MET A 1 -112.13 -122.78 -71.95
C MET A 1 -111.38 -122.29 -70.70
N PHE A 2 -110.41 -123.01 -70.11
CA PHE A 2 -109.66 -122.52 -68.93
C PHE A 2 -108.46 -121.60 -69.23
N ASN A 3 -107.88 -121.66 -70.43
CA ASN A 3 -106.73 -120.81 -70.79
C ASN A 3 -107.10 -119.34 -71.05
N GLU A 4 -108.31 -119.08 -71.54
CA GLU A 4 -108.77 -117.74 -71.95
C GLU A 4 -109.08 -116.83 -70.74
N SER A 5 -109.58 -117.39 -69.63
CA SER A 5 -109.85 -116.64 -68.39
C SER A 5 -108.58 -116.30 -67.60
N ASN A 6 -107.57 -117.18 -67.59
CA ASN A 6 -106.27 -116.86 -67.00
C ASN A 6 -105.53 -115.82 -67.84
N GLN A 7 -105.66 -115.88 -69.17
CA GLN A 7 -105.09 -114.87 -70.07
C GLN A 7 -105.73 -113.49 -69.87
N ALA A 8 -107.05 -113.42 -69.63
CA ALA A 8 -107.74 -112.17 -69.31
C ALA A 8 -107.35 -111.58 -67.94
N LYS A 9 -107.17 -112.41 -66.90
CA LYS A 9 -106.70 -111.94 -65.57
C LYS A 9 -105.24 -111.51 -65.57
N LEU A 10 -104.39 -112.18 -66.36
CA LEU A 10 -103.01 -111.74 -66.61
C LEU A 10 -102.98 -110.41 -67.36
N LEU A 11 -103.87 -110.21 -68.32
CA LEU A 11 -104.01 -108.93 -69.02
C LEU A 11 -104.52 -107.81 -68.11
N ASP A 12 -105.52 -108.04 -67.25
CA ASP A 12 -106.01 -107.05 -66.27
C ASP A 12 -104.96 -106.72 -65.20
N HIS A 13 -104.21 -107.71 -64.70
CA HIS A 13 -103.09 -107.48 -63.79
C HIS A 13 -101.93 -106.76 -64.49
N SER A 14 -101.61 -107.11 -65.73
CA SER A 14 -100.63 -106.39 -66.55
C SER A 14 -101.07 -104.94 -66.73
N GLN A 15 -102.33 -104.72 -67.07
CA GLN A 15 -102.89 -103.38 -67.28
C GLN A 15 -102.90 -102.54 -65.99
N ARG A 16 -103.20 -103.14 -64.82
CA ARG A 16 -103.09 -102.45 -63.52
C ARG A 16 -101.65 -102.17 -63.12
N GLN A 17 -100.74 -103.09 -63.38
CA GLN A 17 -99.32 -102.89 -63.14
C GLN A 17 -98.78 -101.79 -64.07
N ASP A 18 -99.20 -101.76 -65.33
CA ASP A 18 -98.87 -100.71 -66.29
C ASP A 18 -99.45 -99.35 -65.85
N GLN A 19 -100.68 -99.33 -65.33
CA GLN A 19 -101.31 -98.12 -64.79
C GLN A 19 -100.58 -97.60 -63.54
N GLU A 20 -100.22 -98.49 -62.60
CA GLU A 20 -99.47 -98.13 -61.39
C GLU A 20 -98.05 -97.64 -61.74
N VAL A 21 -97.40 -98.26 -62.73
CA VAL A 21 -96.12 -97.80 -63.26
C VAL A 21 -96.26 -96.41 -63.88
N VAL A 22 -97.32 -96.14 -64.65
CA VAL A 22 -97.59 -94.83 -65.25
C VAL A 22 -97.87 -93.77 -64.17
N GLU A 23 -98.64 -94.08 -63.13
CA GLU A 23 -98.91 -93.18 -62.01
C GLU A 23 -97.63 -92.89 -61.20
N LYS A 24 -96.82 -93.90 -60.92
CA LYS A 24 -95.51 -93.74 -60.25
C LYS A 24 -94.53 -92.94 -61.09
N LEU A 25 -94.56 -93.12 -62.41
CA LEU A 25 -93.72 -92.36 -63.33
C LEU A 25 -94.16 -90.89 -63.38
N ALA A 26 -95.47 -90.62 -63.38
CA ALA A 26 -96.00 -89.26 -63.25
C ALA A 26 -95.70 -88.60 -61.88
N GLU A 27 -95.72 -89.38 -60.79
CA GLU A 27 -95.31 -88.92 -59.45
C GLU A 27 -93.81 -88.57 -59.41
N VAL A 28 -92.97 -89.43 -59.99
CA VAL A 28 -91.53 -89.16 -60.14
C VAL A 28 -91.29 -87.93 -61.01
N ASP A 29 -91.99 -87.78 -62.13
CA ASP A 29 -91.87 -86.60 -63.00
C ASP A 29 -92.28 -85.31 -62.28
N MET A 30 -93.34 -85.33 -61.46
CA MET A 30 -93.69 -84.19 -60.61
C MET A 30 -92.62 -83.89 -59.55
N ILE A 31 -92.09 -84.92 -58.89
CA ILE A 31 -91.03 -84.75 -57.89
C ILE A 31 -89.76 -84.20 -58.55
N VAL A 32 -89.42 -84.67 -59.75
CA VAL A 32 -88.30 -84.16 -60.54
C VAL A 32 -88.54 -82.71 -60.91
N ALA A 33 -89.74 -82.35 -61.38
CA ALA A 33 -90.08 -80.97 -61.69
C ALA A 33 -90.03 -80.05 -60.46
N ASP A 34 -90.51 -80.50 -59.30
CA ASP A 34 -90.44 -79.76 -58.03
C ASP A 34 -89.00 -79.66 -57.51
N LEU A 35 -88.19 -80.69 -57.69
CA LEU A 35 -86.78 -80.71 -57.35
C LEU A 35 -85.97 -79.78 -58.26
N GLU A 36 -86.27 -79.74 -59.56
CA GLU A 36 -85.71 -78.76 -60.50
C GLU A 36 -86.14 -77.33 -60.15
N ARG A 37 -87.39 -77.13 -59.74
CA ARG A 37 -87.90 -75.84 -59.27
C ARG A 37 -87.25 -75.40 -57.95
N ALA A 38 -87.03 -76.34 -57.04
CA ALA A 38 -86.32 -76.09 -55.78
C ALA A 38 -84.83 -75.79 -56.05
N ASN A 39 -84.17 -76.58 -56.89
CA ASN A 39 -82.76 -76.37 -57.26
C ASN A 39 -82.55 -75.05 -58.00
N SER A 40 -83.43 -74.69 -58.93
CA SER A 40 -83.36 -73.37 -59.59
C SER A 40 -83.58 -72.22 -58.61
N ARG A 41 -84.47 -72.38 -57.63
CA ARG A 41 -84.66 -71.41 -56.54
C ARG A 41 -83.44 -71.33 -55.63
N VAL A 42 -82.85 -72.46 -55.25
CA VAL A 42 -81.62 -72.52 -54.43
C VAL A 42 -80.47 -71.85 -55.18
N ALA A 43 -80.25 -72.20 -56.45
CA ALA A 43 -79.22 -71.56 -57.29
C ALA A 43 -79.44 -70.05 -57.43
N ALA A 44 -80.70 -69.59 -57.57
CA ALA A 44 -81.02 -68.17 -57.59
C ALA A 44 -80.74 -67.47 -56.24
N LEU A 45 -81.03 -68.13 -55.12
CA LEU A 45 -80.76 -67.62 -53.77
C LEU A 45 -79.26 -67.62 -53.44
N GLU A 46 -78.50 -68.62 -53.89
CA GLU A 46 -77.05 -68.70 -53.74
C GLU A 46 -76.38 -67.56 -54.51
N ARG A 47 -76.74 -67.35 -55.78
CA ARG A 47 -76.27 -66.20 -56.55
C ARG A 47 -76.59 -64.88 -55.86
N ARG A 48 -77.80 -64.74 -55.30
CA ARG A 48 -78.18 -63.53 -54.56
C ARG A 48 -77.36 -63.34 -53.29
N ASN A 49 -77.09 -64.40 -52.53
CA ASN A 49 -76.23 -64.33 -51.35
C ASN A 49 -74.78 -64.01 -51.71
N GLU A 50 -74.27 -64.56 -52.80
CA GLU A 50 -72.92 -64.25 -53.30
C GLU A 50 -72.83 -62.79 -53.75
N MET A 51 -73.84 -62.29 -54.47
CA MET A 51 -73.94 -60.86 -54.81
C MET A 51 -74.01 -59.97 -53.56
N LEU A 52 -74.83 -60.32 -52.57
CA LEU A 52 -74.94 -59.55 -51.31
C LEU A 52 -73.65 -59.60 -50.49
N ARG A 53 -72.90 -60.71 -50.51
CA ARG A 53 -71.58 -60.81 -49.87
C ARG A 53 -70.56 -59.94 -50.59
N ALA A 54 -70.52 -59.98 -51.91
CA ALA A 54 -69.65 -59.10 -52.70
C ALA A 54 -69.99 -57.62 -52.45
N GLU A 55 -71.27 -57.26 -52.43
CA GLU A 55 -71.73 -55.92 -52.11
C GLU A 55 -71.32 -55.51 -50.67
N ALA A 56 -71.49 -56.39 -49.68
CA ALA A 56 -71.07 -56.13 -48.31
C ALA A 56 -69.55 -55.98 -48.17
N GLU A 57 -68.75 -56.76 -48.90
CA GLU A 57 -67.29 -56.61 -48.93
C GLU A 57 -66.86 -55.30 -49.60
N THR A 58 -67.52 -54.89 -50.68
CA THR A 58 -67.27 -53.58 -51.31
C THR A 58 -67.64 -52.42 -50.40
N MET A 59 -68.81 -52.46 -49.75
CA MET A 59 -69.21 -51.44 -48.77
C MET A 59 -68.28 -51.40 -47.56
N ARG A 60 -67.76 -52.56 -47.12
CA ARG A 60 -66.77 -52.61 -46.03
C ARG A 60 -65.45 -51.96 -46.45
N GLY A 61 -64.96 -52.25 -47.66
CA GLY A 61 -63.78 -51.58 -48.24
C GLY A 61 -63.95 -50.06 -48.39
N ASP A 62 -65.14 -49.62 -48.80
CA ASP A 62 -65.49 -48.19 -48.88
C ASP A 62 -65.55 -47.54 -47.49
N THR A 63 -66.01 -48.26 -46.48
CA THR A 63 -66.03 -47.78 -45.09
C THR A 63 -64.62 -47.67 -44.52
N GLU A 64 -63.77 -48.70 -44.70
CA GLU A 64 -62.36 -48.70 -44.27
C GLU A 64 -61.56 -47.60 -44.97
N SER A 65 -61.78 -47.37 -46.27
CA SER A 65 -61.15 -46.26 -47.00
C SER A 65 -61.67 -44.89 -46.55
N SER A 66 -62.97 -44.75 -46.27
CA SER A 66 -63.57 -43.52 -45.71
C SER A 66 -63.01 -43.18 -44.32
N GLU A 67 -62.83 -44.18 -43.45
CA GLU A 67 -62.18 -44.00 -42.14
C GLU A 67 -60.71 -43.58 -42.28
N ARG A 68 -59.99 -44.17 -43.22
CA ARG A 68 -58.61 -43.77 -43.52
C ARG A 68 -58.52 -42.35 -44.05
N VAL A 69 -59.44 -41.93 -44.93
CA VAL A 69 -59.53 -40.54 -45.42
C VAL A 69 -59.87 -39.58 -44.27
N LYS A 70 -60.80 -39.92 -43.38
CA LYS A 70 -61.13 -39.10 -42.21
C LYS A 70 -59.94 -38.93 -41.26
N SER A 71 -59.20 -40.00 -40.99
CA SER A 71 -58.01 -39.93 -40.13
C SER A 71 -56.88 -39.11 -40.77
N LEU A 72 -56.64 -39.25 -42.07
CA LEU A 72 -55.69 -38.42 -42.81
C LEU A 72 -56.12 -36.94 -42.82
N ASN A 73 -57.40 -36.64 -43.05
CA ASN A 73 -57.91 -35.27 -42.98
C ASN A 73 -57.73 -34.67 -41.58
N ALA A 74 -58.01 -35.43 -40.52
CA ALA A 74 -57.78 -34.98 -39.15
C ALA A 74 -56.28 -34.69 -38.87
N GLN A 75 -55.38 -35.52 -39.42
CA GLN A 75 -53.94 -35.27 -39.34
C GLN A 75 -53.53 -34.01 -40.12
N VAL A 76 -54.07 -33.80 -41.32
CA VAL A 76 -53.82 -32.59 -42.11
C VAL A 76 -54.29 -31.34 -41.35
N THR A 77 -55.50 -31.35 -40.78
CA THR A 77 -55.99 -30.20 -39.99
C THR A 77 -55.16 -29.94 -38.74
N ASN A 78 -54.65 -31.00 -38.10
CA ASN A 78 -53.76 -30.84 -36.94
C ASN A 78 -52.40 -30.26 -37.35
N LEU A 79 -51.83 -30.73 -38.46
CA LEU A 79 -50.58 -30.19 -39.00
C LEU A 79 -50.75 -28.74 -39.45
N GLU A 80 -51.86 -28.39 -40.11
CA GLU A 80 -52.19 -27.01 -40.49
C GLU A 80 -52.27 -26.11 -39.25
N ALA A 81 -52.98 -26.54 -38.19
CA ALA A 81 -53.07 -25.80 -36.94
C ALA A 81 -51.70 -25.67 -36.25
N GLU A 82 -50.85 -26.70 -36.30
CA GLU A 82 -49.49 -26.66 -35.77
C GLU A 82 -48.60 -25.70 -36.57
N THR A 83 -48.67 -25.72 -37.90
CA THR A 83 -47.92 -24.77 -38.75
C THR A 83 -48.36 -23.33 -38.52
N GLU A 84 -49.66 -23.08 -38.35
CA GLU A 84 -50.16 -21.74 -38.04
C GLU A 84 -49.68 -21.29 -36.65
N ARG A 85 -49.70 -22.18 -35.66
CA ARG A 85 -49.15 -21.90 -34.34
C ARG A 85 -47.66 -21.58 -34.40
N ILE A 86 -46.87 -22.39 -35.13
CA ILE A 86 -45.43 -22.16 -35.31
C ILE A 86 -45.20 -20.82 -36.02
N SER A 87 -45.94 -20.50 -37.08
CA SER A 87 -45.84 -19.22 -37.78
C SER A 87 -46.11 -18.04 -36.86
N ARG A 88 -47.18 -18.10 -36.06
CA ARG A 88 -47.49 -17.04 -35.08
C ARG A 88 -46.36 -16.89 -34.05
N THR A 89 -45.84 -18.01 -33.51
CA THR A 89 -44.71 -17.93 -32.58
C THR A 89 -43.45 -17.35 -33.23
N LEU A 90 -43.17 -17.71 -34.49
CA LEU A 90 -42.05 -17.17 -35.25
C LEU A 90 -42.20 -15.65 -35.45
N ASP A 91 -43.39 -15.17 -35.80
CA ASP A 91 -43.65 -13.75 -36.00
C ASP A 91 -43.54 -12.97 -34.68
N THR A 92 -44.03 -13.51 -33.57
CA THR A 92 -43.82 -12.90 -32.24
C THR A 92 -42.34 -12.86 -31.86
N HIS A 93 -41.57 -13.92 -32.12
CA HIS A 93 -40.13 -13.94 -31.87
C HIS A 93 -39.37 -12.94 -32.76
N LYS A 94 -39.76 -12.79 -34.03
CA LYS A 94 -39.20 -11.77 -34.92
C LYS A 94 -39.48 -10.35 -34.42
N ALA A 95 -40.71 -10.08 -33.97
CA ALA A 95 -41.07 -8.78 -33.40
C ALA A 95 -40.26 -8.45 -32.14
N VAL A 96 -40.18 -9.39 -31.18
CA VAL A 96 -39.38 -9.22 -29.96
C VAL A 96 -37.90 -9.02 -30.27
N THR A 97 -37.36 -9.74 -31.26
CA THR A 97 -35.96 -9.59 -31.69
C THR A 97 -35.71 -8.22 -32.31
N ALA A 98 -36.62 -7.74 -33.16
CA ALA A 98 -36.53 -6.41 -33.74
C ALA A 98 -36.62 -5.30 -32.67
N GLU A 99 -37.52 -5.42 -31.71
CA GLU A 99 -37.62 -4.50 -30.57
C GLU A 99 -36.33 -4.49 -29.73
N MET A 100 -35.80 -5.67 -29.40
CA MET A 100 -34.53 -5.81 -28.69
C MET A 100 -33.39 -5.15 -29.47
N GLU A 101 -33.30 -5.40 -30.78
CA GLU A 101 -32.28 -4.81 -31.64
C GLU A 101 -32.39 -3.28 -31.66
N THR A 102 -33.60 -2.72 -31.79
CA THR A 102 -33.79 -1.26 -31.72
C THR A 102 -33.40 -0.68 -30.37
N SER A 103 -33.68 -1.39 -29.27
CA SER A 103 -33.31 -0.97 -27.91
C SER A 103 -31.80 -0.98 -27.70
N LEU A 104 -31.11 -2.00 -28.24
CA LEU A 104 -29.66 -2.11 -28.20
C LEU A 104 -29.01 -1.03 -29.06
N ARG A 105 -29.53 -0.76 -30.26
CA ARG A 105 -29.06 0.33 -31.12
C ARG A 105 -29.18 1.69 -30.41
N LYS A 106 -30.30 1.97 -29.73
CA LYS A 106 -30.48 3.19 -28.93
C LYS A 106 -29.45 3.30 -27.79
N LYS A 107 -29.23 2.20 -27.04
CA LYS A 107 -28.22 2.16 -25.97
C LYS A 107 -26.80 2.38 -26.50
N ILE A 108 -26.47 1.78 -27.65
CA ILE A 108 -25.18 1.99 -28.31
C ILE A 108 -25.01 3.46 -28.72
N GLU A 109 -26.05 4.09 -29.26
CA GLU A 109 -26.02 5.50 -29.64
C GLU A 109 -25.83 6.42 -28.41
N GLU A 110 -26.53 6.13 -27.30
CA GLU A 110 -26.40 6.86 -26.03
C GLU A 110 -24.99 6.74 -25.46
N ILE A 111 -24.46 5.52 -25.33
CA ILE A 111 -23.09 5.27 -24.87
C ILE A 111 -22.07 5.94 -25.79
N SER A 112 -22.29 5.93 -27.10
CA SER A 112 -21.40 6.59 -28.07
C SER A 112 -21.38 8.11 -27.88
N LYS A 113 -22.53 8.74 -27.62
CA LYS A 113 -22.63 10.18 -27.33
C LYS A 113 -21.93 10.54 -26.02
N ASP A 114 -22.11 9.74 -24.98
CA ASP A 114 -21.43 9.97 -23.70
C ASP A 114 -19.92 9.77 -23.79
N LEU A 115 -19.47 8.76 -24.56
CA LEU A 115 -18.05 8.58 -24.86
C LEU A 115 -17.48 9.81 -25.58
N GLN A 116 -18.18 10.34 -26.58
CA GLN A 116 -17.76 11.57 -27.28
C GLN A 116 -17.68 12.77 -26.33
N ARG A 117 -18.65 12.95 -25.43
CA ARG A 117 -18.62 14.00 -24.40
C ARG A 117 -17.41 13.85 -23.48
N LYS A 118 -17.12 12.63 -23.02
CA LYS A 118 -15.97 12.37 -22.15
C LYS A 118 -14.64 12.57 -22.87
N VAL A 119 -14.54 12.20 -24.14
CA VAL A 119 -13.35 12.50 -24.96
C VAL A 119 -13.15 14.01 -25.10
N ALA A 120 -14.22 14.78 -25.34
CA ALA A 120 -14.15 16.24 -25.40
C ALA A 120 -13.71 16.85 -24.06
N GLU A 121 -14.26 16.39 -22.94
CA GLU A 121 -13.87 16.80 -21.59
C GLU A 121 -12.39 16.49 -21.30
N VAL A 122 -11.94 15.28 -21.64
CA VAL A 122 -10.52 14.89 -21.50
C VAL A 122 -9.62 15.77 -22.34
N ASN A 123 -10.01 16.10 -23.58
CA ASN A 123 -9.24 17.00 -24.43
C ASN A 123 -9.18 18.42 -23.85
N GLN A 124 -10.30 18.92 -23.30
CA GLN A 124 -10.34 20.21 -22.62
C GLN A 124 -9.45 20.22 -21.37
N LEU A 125 -9.48 19.16 -20.56
CA LEU A 125 -8.61 19.00 -19.40
C LEU A 125 -7.13 18.92 -19.79
N LYS A 126 -6.80 18.18 -20.87
CA LYS A 126 -5.44 18.14 -21.42
C LYS A 126 -4.99 19.51 -21.91
N GLN A 127 -5.86 20.28 -22.56
CA GLN A 127 -5.55 21.65 -22.98
C GLN A 127 -5.31 22.56 -21.78
N ARG A 128 -6.14 22.48 -20.73
CA ARG A 128 -5.91 23.20 -19.48
C ARG A 128 -4.59 22.79 -18.82
N LEU A 129 -4.29 21.50 -18.73
CA LEU A 129 -3.03 21.02 -18.18
C LEU A 129 -1.83 21.57 -18.97
N LYS A 130 -1.93 21.65 -20.29
CA LYS A 130 -0.91 22.27 -21.15
C LYS A 130 -0.76 23.77 -20.88
N GLN A 131 -1.81 24.49 -20.51
CA GLN A 131 -1.70 25.90 -20.10
C GLN A 131 -0.93 26.07 -18.78
N TYR A 132 -0.88 25.03 -17.95
CA TYR A 132 -0.14 25.01 -16.68
C TYR A 132 1.24 24.32 -16.80
N SER A 133 1.76 24.11 -18.02
CA SER A 133 3.09 23.51 -18.22
C SER A 133 4.21 24.31 -17.58
N ASP A 134 4.00 25.62 -17.48
CA ASP A 134 5.04 26.56 -17.06
C ASP A 134 5.10 26.68 -15.52
N TYR A 135 4.22 25.98 -14.80
CA TYR A 135 4.19 25.99 -13.34
C TYR A 135 5.50 25.51 -12.72
N ASP A 136 6.15 24.51 -13.30
CA ASP A 136 7.45 24.01 -12.83
C ASP A 136 8.57 25.04 -13.06
N GLU A 137 8.49 25.82 -14.14
CA GLU A 137 9.45 26.88 -14.41
C GLU A 137 9.25 28.06 -13.46
N ILE A 138 8.01 28.52 -13.30
CA ILE A 138 7.64 29.56 -12.32
C ILE A 138 8.02 29.13 -10.91
N LYS A 139 7.81 27.85 -10.56
CA LYS A 139 8.22 27.32 -9.25
C LYS A 139 9.73 27.36 -9.09
N ARG A 140 10.51 26.95 -10.11
CA ARG A 140 11.97 27.05 -10.08
C ARG A 140 12.44 28.49 -9.95
N GLU A 141 11.89 29.42 -10.72
CA GLU A 141 12.21 30.84 -10.63
C GLU A 141 11.88 31.40 -9.25
N LEU A 142 10.73 31.03 -8.68
CA LEU A 142 10.32 31.44 -7.34
C LEU A 142 11.23 30.84 -6.26
N ASP A 143 11.62 29.57 -6.39
CA ASP A 143 12.56 28.92 -5.47
C ASP A 143 13.98 29.51 -5.60
N ILE A 144 14.40 29.91 -6.80
CA ILE A 144 15.65 30.65 -7.01
C ILE A 144 15.55 32.04 -6.38
N MET A 145 14.43 32.75 -6.56
CA MET A 145 14.21 34.06 -5.92
C MET A 145 14.21 33.92 -4.40
N LYS A 146 13.54 32.90 -3.87
CA LYS A 146 13.56 32.54 -2.46
C LYS A 146 14.99 32.23 -2.00
N PHE A 147 15.74 31.46 -2.76
CA PHE A 147 17.12 31.16 -2.43
C PHE A 147 17.99 32.43 -2.45
N VAL A 148 17.88 33.29 -3.45
CA VAL A 148 18.67 34.54 -3.53
C VAL A 148 18.28 35.52 -2.42
N GLU A 149 17.00 35.65 -2.10
CA GLU A 149 16.52 36.57 -1.06
C GLU A 149 16.72 36.05 0.36
N PHE A 150 16.84 34.73 0.56
CA PHE A 150 16.91 34.10 1.89
C PHE A 150 18.18 33.27 2.16
N ALA A 151 19.05 32.99 1.18
CA ALA A 151 20.30 32.23 1.38
C ALA A 151 21.34 32.99 2.23
N GLY A 152 21.22 34.32 2.34
CA GLY A 152 21.99 35.11 3.31
C GLY A 152 21.40 35.11 4.74
N PHE A 153 20.28 34.41 4.97
CA PHE A 153 19.48 34.48 6.18
C PHE A 153 19.28 33.13 6.89
N GLU A 154 19.80 32.01 6.36
CA GLU A 154 19.70 30.68 7.01
C GLU A 154 20.76 30.43 8.09
N ASP A 155 21.66 31.39 8.35
CA ASP A 155 22.67 31.29 9.40
C ASP A 155 22.20 31.84 10.76
N GLU A 156 21.11 31.29 11.32
CA GLU A 156 20.95 31.29 12.78
C GLU A 156 20.28 29.99 13.27
N PRO A 157 20.97 29.20 14.12
CA PRO A 157 20.37 28.05 14.76
C PRO A 157 19.53 28.55 15.94
N GLU A 158 18.25 28.82 15.73
CA GLU A 158 17.31 28.92 16.85
C GLU A 158 16.88 27.50 17.27
N ASP A 159 17.05 27.25 18.57
CA ASP A 159 16.72 26.04 19.32
C ASP A 159 15.37 25.42 18.96
N ASP A 160 15.37 24.46 18.04
CA ASP A 160 14.32 23.44 17.97
C ASP A 160 14.97 22.05 17.94
N GLN A 161 15.14 21.52 19.15
CA GLN A 161 15.44 20.11 19.41
C GLN A 161 14.31 19.25 18.89
N LEU A 162 14.36 18.88 17.61
CA LEU A 162 13.90 17.60 17.00
C LEU A 162 13.78 17.75 15.49
N ARG A 163 14.91 17.89 14.78
CA ARG A 163 14.99 17.57 13.35
C ARG A 163 16.42 17.32 12.90
N ILE A 164 16.96 16.19 13.34
CA ILE A 164 18.18 15.60 12.79
C ILE A 164 17.82 15.03 11.42
N GLN A 165 18.00 15.82 10.36
CA GLN A 165 18.19 15.33 9.00
C GLN A 165 19.00 16.40 8.24
N ASP A 166 20.31 16.18 8.19
CA ASP A 166 21.28 16.77 7.26
C ASP A 166 21.20 18.30 7.04
N HIS A 167 21.91 19.05 7.91
CA HIS A 167 22.48 20.34 7.51
C HIS A 167 23.98 20.13 7.31
N GLU A 168 24.31 19.61 6.12
CA GLU A 168 25.60 19.86 5.51
C GLU A 168 25.59 21.33 5.07
N LEU A 169 26.65 22.06 5.42
CA LEU A 169 26.93 23.47 5.12
C LEU A 169 27.11 23.70 3.60
N GLY A 170 26.06 23.41 2.82
CA GLY A 170 26.10 23.40 1.37
C GLY A 170 24.88 24.10 0.80
N VAL A 171 25.14 25.22 0.13
CA VAL A 171 24.26 25.85 -0.85
C VAL A 171 23.71 24.78 -1.81
N HIS A 172 22.55 24.22 -1.51
CA HIS A 172 21.92 23.19 -2.33
C HIS A 172 20.93 23.84 -3.28
N LEU A 173 21.30 23.97 -4.56
CA LEU A 173 20.38 24.38 -5.61
C LEU A 173 19.16 23.43 -5.63
N PRO A 174 17.93 23.95 -5.84
CA PRO A 174 16.76 23.09 -6.00
C PRO A 174 17.00 22.01 -7.06
N ASN A 175 16.68 20.76 -6.71
CA ASN A 175 16.83 19.64 -7.63
C ASN A 175 16.04 19.90 -8.94
N PRO A 176 16.59 19.58 -10.13
CA PRO A 176 15.96 19.87 -11.42
C PRO A 176 14.66 19.09 -11.68
N ASN A 177 14.26 18.21 -10.77
CA ASN A 177 13.07 17.39 -10.87
C ASN A 177 11.97 17.94 -9.95
N ALA A 178 10.88 18.43 -10.56
CA ALA A 178 9.75 19.08 -9.89
C ALA A 178 9.06 18.19 -8.84
N ASP A 179 9.01 16.88 -9.06
CA ASP A 179 8.36 15.93 -8.15
C ASP A 179 9.06 15.83 -6.79
N LYS A 180 10.40 15.87 -6.79
CA LYS A 180 11.19 15.84 -5.55
C LYS A 180 11.17 17.20 -4.83
N ALA A 181 11.14 18.30 -5.57
CA ALA A 181 11.00 19.64 -5.02
C ALA A 181 9.59 19.90 -4.43
N ASN A 182 8.55 19.21 -4.92
CA ASN A 182 7.19 19.28 -4.37
C ASN A 182 7.04 18.46 -3.06
N ALA A 183 7.88 17.44 -2.86
CA ALA A 183 7.83 16.59 -1.67
C ALA A 183 8.46 17.25 -0.43
N GLN A 184 9.38 18.19 -0.62
CA GLN A 184 9.96 18.98 0.46
C GLN A 184 9.16 20.28 0.63
N GLN A 185 8.20 20.28 1.56
CA GLN A 185 7.58 21.53 2.04
C GLN A 185 8.67 22.35 2.76
N GLY A 186 9.33 23.24 2.03
CA GLY A 186 10.21 24.24 2.63
C GLY A 186 9.44 25.14 3.59
N LYS A 187 10.17 25.82 4.50
CA LYS A 187 9.61 26.83 5.43
C LYS A 187 8.69 27.79 4.66
N SER A 188 7.52 28.10 5.23
CA SER A 188 6.53 28.99 4.59
C SER A 188 7.15 30.37 4.36
N LEU A 189 6.74 31.03 3.27
CA LEU A 189 7.25 32.36 2.94
C LEU A 189 7.04 33.34 4.12
N GLU A 190 5.94 33.20 4.84
CA GLU A 190 5.63 33.97 6.04
C GLU A 190 6.64 33.75 7.16
N ALA A 191 7.11 32.52 7.38
CA ALA A 191 8.12 32.22 8.40
C ALA A 191 9.49 32.80 8.05
N LEU A 192 9.89 32.73 6.78
CA LEU A 192 11.15 33.31 6.31
C LEU A 192 11.12 34.84 6.34
N LEU A 193 9.99 35.45 5.95
CA LEU A 193 9.78 36.89 6.05
C LEU A 193 9.77 37.36 7.51
N ALA A 194 9.15 36.60 8.42
CA ALA A 194 9.14 36.91 9.84
C ALA A 194 10.55 36.85 10.44
N SER A 195 11.34 35.82 10.09
CA SER A 195 12.75 35.70 10.50
C SER A 195 13.60 36.87 9.98
N LYS A 196 13.46 37.23 8.70
CA LYS A 196 14.12 38.42 8.13
C LYS A 196 13.73 39.71 8.84
N ASN A 197 12.44 39.90 9.16
CA ASN A 197 11.97 41.08 9.88
C ASN A 197 12.55 41.14 11.30
N LYS A 198 12.56 40.02 12.01
CA LYS A 198 13.19 39.90 13.34
C LYS A 198 14.67 40.27 13.30
N ARG A 199 15.43 39.72 12.36
CA ARG A 199 16.87 40.02 12.21
C ARG A 199 17.15 41.45 11.77
N LEU A 200 16.35 42.00 10.86
CA LEU A 200 16.43 43.42 10.52
C LEU A 200 16.16 44.31 11.73
N LEU A 201 15.20 43.95 12.59
CA LEU A 201 14.96 44.66 13.85
C LEU A 201 16.16 44.53 14.79
N GLU A 202 16.79 43.37 14.89
CA GLU A 202 18.01 43.16 15.69
C GLU A 202 19.24 43.90 15.16
N GLU A 203 19.43 43.97 13.84
CA GLU A 203 20.47 44.80 13.23
C GLU A 203 20.20 46.28 13.50
N LEU A 204 18.94 46.71 13.42
CA LEU A 204 18.54 48.08 13.73
C LEU A 204 18.79 48.41 15.22
N THR A 205 18.51 47.48 16.15
CA THR A 205 18.85 47.70 17.57
C THR A 205 20.36 47.73 17.79
N LYS A 206 21.14 46.85 17.15
CA LYS A 206 22.61 46.89 17.18
C LYS A 206 23.15 48.23 16.67
N PHE A 207 22.69 48.69 15.50
CA PHE A 207 23.09 49.99 14.96
C PHE A 207 22.68 51.16 15.85
N ARG A 208 21.51 51.10 16.49
CA ARG A 208 21.10 52.12 17.48
C ARG A 208 22.01 52.15 18.70
N ILE A 209 22.40 50.99 19.23
CA ILE A 209 23.32 50.90 20.37
C ILE A 209 24.69 51.43 19.98
N LEU A 210 25.26 50.97 18.85
CA LEU A 210 26.55 51.45 18.35
C LEU A 210 26.53 52.95 18.07
N HIS A 211 25.43 53.47 17.53
CA HIS A 211 25.27 54.91 17.32
C HIS A 211 25.26 55.67 18.65
N GLY A 212 24.53 55.18 19.66
CA GLY A 212 24.51 55.78 21.00
C GLY A 212 25.87 55.70 21.72
N GLU A 213 26.60 54.60 21.58
CA GLU A 213 27.96 54.45 22.11
C GLU A 213 28.94 55.41 21.44
N LEU A 214 28.85 55.54 20.11
CA LEU A 214 29.67 56.48 19.35
C LEU A 214 29.34 57.93 19.73
N GLU A 215 28.06 58.27 19.88
CA GLU A 215 27.62 59.60 20.32
C GLU A 215 28.11 59.91 21.73
N ALA A 216 28.02 58.95 22.67
CA ALA A 216 28.55 59.10 24.03
C ALA A 216 30.09 59.28 24.02
N SER A 217 30.81 58.52 23.20
CA SER A 217 32.25 58.68 23.03
C SER A 217 32.61 60.04 22.45
N LEU A 218 31.82 60.55 21.51
CA LEU A 218 32.00 61.87 20.90
C LEU A 218 31.76 62.98 21.94
N GLN A 219 30.69 62.88 22.72
CA GLN A 219 30.41 63.82 23.81
C GLN A 219 31.51 63.80 24.88
N HIS A 220 32.02 62.62 25.22
CA HIS A 220 33.15 62.49 26.15
C HIS A 220 34.42 63.15 25.62
N ALA A 221 34.78 62.90 24.35
CA ALA A 221 35.93 63.51 23.71
C ALA A 221 35.79 65.04 23.60
N GLN A 222 34.59 65.55 23.31
CA GLN A 222 34.27 66.98 23.34
C GLN A 222 34.45 67.57 24.74
N GLY A 223 33.95 66.91 25.79
CA GLY A 223 34.14 67.37 27.17
C GLY A 223 35.62 67.36 27.61
N GLN A 224 36.40 66.38 27.15
CA GLN A 224 37.86 66.38 27.35
C GLN A 224 38.53 67.55 26.61
N LEU A 225 38.10 67.85 25.38
CA LEU A 225 38.60 69.01 24.63
C LEU A 225 38.27 70.33 25.33
N ASP A 226 37.05 70.49 25.84
CA ASP A 226 36.63 71.69 26.56
C ASP A 226 37.40 71.85 27.88
N SER A 227 37.55 70.77 28.65
CA SER A 227 38.32 70.81 29.90
C SER A 227 39.81 71.13 29.67
N THR A 228 40.44 70.51 28.66
CA THR A 228 41.83 70.83 28.28
C THR A 228 41.97 72.25 27.73
N SER A 229 40.98 72.75 26.99
CA SER A 229 40.93 74.13 26.50
C SER A 229 40.83 75.13 27.65
N THR A 230 39.93 74.90 28.61
CA THR A 230 39.80 75.77 29.80
C THR A 230 41.03 75.73 30.70
N GLU A 231 41.68 74.57 30.85
CA GLU A 231 42.95 74.47 31.58
C GLU A 231 44.06 75.22 30.83
N LEU A 232 44.13 75.10 29.50
CA LEU A 232 45.06 75.86 28.67
C LEU A 232 44.83 77.38 28.81
N GLU A 233 43.59 77.85 28.82
CA GLU A 233 43.28 79.26 29.08
C GLU A 233 43.73 79.69 30.48
N LYS A 234 43.47 78.89 31.53
CA LYS A 234 43.96 79.19 32.88
C LYS A 234 45.48 79.29 32.92
N GLN A 235 46.18 78.32 32.32
CA GLN A 235 47.65 78.34 32.23
C GLN A 235 48.16 79.54 31.45
N LYS A 236 47.50 79.93 30.35
CA LYS A 236 47.83 81.17 29.61
C LYS A 236 47.65 82.41 30.48
N THR A 237 46.51 82.56 31.16
CA THR A 237 46.29 83.71 32.04
C THR A 237 47.25 83.75 33.23
N LEU A 238 47.66 82.58 33.75
CA LEU A 238 48.66 82.49 34.81
C LEU A 238 50.05 82.87 34.28
N ASN A 239 50.43 82.39 33.11
CA ASN A 239 51.67 82.80 32.45
C ASN A 239 51.68 84.30 32.15
N GLU A 240 50.59 84.86 31.62
CA GLU A 240 50.47 86.31 31.43
C GLU A 240 50.64 87.09 32.74
N LYS A 241 50.07 86.60 33.85
CA LYS A 241 50.30 87.20 35.18
C LYS A 241 51.76 87.09 35.60
N LEU A 242 52.38 85.93 35.47
CA LEU A 242 53.80 85.72 35.79
C LEU A 242 54.71 86.60 34.92
N GLU A 243 54.43 86.73 33.63
CA GLU A 243 55.16 87.62 32.72
C GLU A 243 55.00 89.08 33.13
N ASN A 244 53.79 89.52 33.49
CA ASN A 244 53.55 90.87 34.02
C ASN A 244 54.26 91.11 35.36
N ASP A 245 54.26 90.12 36.25
CA ASP A 245 54.95 90.18 37.54
C ASP A 245 56.47 90.21 37.34
N LEU A 246 57.03 89.40 36.44
CA LEU A 246 58.44 89.46 36.05
C LEU A 246 58.80 90.78 35.38
N LEU A 247 57.94 91.33 34.52
CA LEU A 247 58.09 92.67 33.97
C LEU A 247 58.09 93.75 35.06
N SER A 248 57.28 93.56 36.11
CA SER A 248 57.26 94.48 37.26
C SER A 248 58.53 94.37 38.13
N LEU A 249 59.07 93.16 38.29
CA LEU A 249 60.32 92.91 39.02
C LEU A 249 61.55 93.39 38.22
N ASN A 250 61.49 93.27 36.90
CA ASN A 250 62.53 93.72 35.97
C ASN A 250 62.40 95.22 35.61
N LYS A 251 61.43 95.95 36.17
CA LYS A 251 61.47 97.42 36.16
C LYS A 251 62.48 97.86 37.23
N PRO A 252 63.66 98.37 36.84
CA PRO A 252 64.64 98.81 37.83
C PRO A 252 64.13 100.08 38.52
N ASN A 253 63.86 99.99 39.82
CA ASN A 253 63.90 101.17 40.68
C ASN A 253 65.35 101.67 40.66
N GLY A 254 65.55 102.83 40.02
CA GLY A 254 66.87 103.38 39.78
C GLY A 254 67.66 103.63 41.07
N HIS A 255 68.78 102.93 41.21
CA HIS A 255 69.98 103.48 41.82
C HIS A 255 71.22 103.00 41.03
N VAL A 256 72.20 103.89 40.95
CA VAL A 256 73.17 104.04 39.86
C VAL A 256 74.46 103.19 40.05
N SER A 257 74.83 102.48 38.97
CA SER A 257 76.18 102.11 38.44
C SER A 257 77.18 101.24 39.24
N PRO A 258 78.28 100.78 38.61
CA PRO A 258 78.38 99.90 37.43
C PRO A 258 79.35 98.72 37.70
N SER A 259 79.51 97.80 36.73
CA SER A 259 80.71 96.96 36.47
C SER A 259 80.39 95.48 36.33
N GLY A 260 81.00 94.86 35.31
CA GLY A 260 81.45 93.48 35.43
C GLY A 260 80.74 92.45 34.55
N SER A 261 81.30 92.28 33.35
CA SER A 261 81.70 90.99 32.76
C SER A 261 80.65 89.96 32.31
N SER A 262 80.71 89.70 30.99
CA SER A 262 80.75 88.39 30.32
C SER A 262 79.53 87.47 30.50
N ASP A 263 78.70 87.26 29.48
CA ASP A 263 78.99 86.37 28.34
C ASP A 263 79.92 85.20 28.66
N VAL A 264 79.42 84.23 29.43
CA VAL A 264 79.99 82.88 29.56
C VAL A 264 78.86 81.88 29.84
N LEU A 265 78.82 80.82 29.01
CA LEU A 265 78.25 79.49 29.26
C LEU A 265 76.75 79.24 29.01
N ALA A 266 76.47 78.92 27.74
CA ALA A 266 75.76 77.69 27.42
C ALA A 266 76.48 76.47 28.03
N GLY A 267 75.76 75.60 28.74
CA GLY A 267 76.23 74.25 29.08
C GLY A 267 75.77 73.71 30.44
N LEU A 268 75.30 72.46 30.41
CA LEU A 268 74.89 71.55 31.51
C LEU A 268 73.49 71.81 32.08
N GLU A 269 72.48 70.98 31.85
CA GLU A 269 72.38 69.51 31.96
C GLU A 269 72.57 68.98 33.40
N VAL A 270 71.56 68.20 33.80
CA VAL A 270 71.49 67.22 34.90
C VAL A 270 71.19 67.75 36.32
N VAL A 271 70.03 67.34 36.87
CA VAL A 271 69.88 66.41 38.03
C VAL A 271 68.58 66.65 38.83
N GLN A 272 67.72 65.61 38.87
CA GLN A 272 66.80 65.19 39.97
C GLN A 272 65.50 65.97 40.26
N LYS A 273 64.36 65.36 40.65
CA LYS A 273 64.01 63.97 40.98
C LYS A 273 62.47 63.76 41.01
N GLU A 274 62.05 62.66 40.40
CA GLU A 274 61.01 61.66 40.76
C GLU A 274 59.69 62.06 41.46
N SER A 275 58.59 61.53 40.89
CA SER A 275 57.49 60.93 41.66
C SER A 275 57.12 59.54 41.11
N SER A 276 57.57 58.53 41.87
CA SER A 276 57.01 57.20 42.13
C SER A 276 55.98 56.59 41.16
N SER A 277 56.44 55.58 40.39
CA SER A 277 55.64 54.37 40.13
C SER A 277 56.45 53.13 40.50
N ARG A 278 55.94 52.42 41.50
CA ARG A 278 56.52 51.22 42.12
C ARG A 278 56.30 50.03 41.19
N SER A 279 57.34 49.59 40.49
CA SER A 279 57.43 48.25 39.92
C SER A 279 58.78 47.64 40.30
N THR A 280 58.72 46.51 41.02
CA THR A 280 59.89 45.70 41.38
C THR A 280 59.88 44.46 40.49
N PRO A 281 60.85 44.25 39.59
CA PRO A 281 61.12 42.95 39.01
C PRO A 281 62.30 42.30 39.76
N ILE A 282 62.02 41.14 40.36
CA ILE A 282 63.03 40.24 40.91
C ILE A 282 63.64 39.46 39.73
N PRO A 283 64.98 39.37 39.60
CA PRO A 283 65.62 38.61 38.54
C PRO A 283 65.93 37.18 39.00
N PHE A 284 65.17 36.20 38.54
CA PHE A 284 65.62 34.81 38.45
C PHE A 284 65.26 34.29 37.05
N ALA A 285 66.28 34.14 36.22
CA ALA A 285 66.18 33.54 34.90
C ALA A 285 66.53 32.05 35.00
N SER A 286 65.55 31.19 34.74
CA SER A 286 65.74 29.82 34.24
C SER A 286 65.62 29.86 32.72
N SER A 287 66.76 29.94 32.03
CA SER A 287 66.82 30.00 30.55
C SER A 287 66.37 28.71 29.83
N ALA A 288 65.90 27.69 30.56
CA ALA A 288 65.29 26.48 30.03
C ALA A 288 63.77 26.63 29.77
N ASP A 289 63.11 27.59 30.43
CA ASP A 289 61.65 27.75 30.31
C ASP A 289 61.24 28.43 29.00
N ASN A 290 62.14 29.22 28.39
CA ASN A 290 61.86 29.90 27.11
C ASN A 290 62.04 29.01 25.86
N THR A 291 62.70 27.84 25.98
CA THR A 291 62.90 26.90 24.85
C THR A 291 61.95 25.70 24.90
N ILE A 292 61.46 25.32 26.08
CA ILE A 292 60.52 24.20 26.23
C ILE A 292 59.07 24.61 25.89
N LEU A 293 58.67 25.85 26.22
CA LEU A 293 57.34 26.37 25.93
C LEU A 293 56.99 26.36 24.42
N PRO A 294 57.84 26.82 23.49
CA PRO A 294 57.52 26.77 22.05
C PRO A 294 57.41 25.34 21.50
N ILE A 295 58.17 24.39 22.06
CA ILE A 295 58.08 22.97 21.67
C ILE A 295 56.76 22.38 22.19
N VAL A 296 56.41 22.64 23.44
CA VAL A 296 55.15 22.17 24.04
C VAL A 296 53.93 22.82 23.38
N THR A 297 53.98 24.10 23.00
CA THR A 297 52.90 24.72 22.23
C THR A 297 52.79 24.09 20.84
N SER A 298 53.89 23.86 20.12
CA SER A 298 53.84 23.18 18.82
C SER A 298 53.30 21.75 18.90
N GLN A 299 53.65 21.01 19.96
CA GLN A 299 53.12 19.67 20.20
C GLN A 299 51.63 19.71 20.53
N ARG A 300 51.21 20.61 21.43
CA ARG A 300 49.79 20.84 21.74
C ARG A 300 48.99 21.19 20.49
N ASP A 301 49.53 22.06 19.66
CA ASP A 301 48.85 22.53 18.45
C ASP A 301 48.76 21.39 17.42
N ARG A 302 49.80 20.55 17.30
CA ARG A 302 49.77 19.33 16.48
C ARG A 302 48.78 18.29 17.02
N PHE A 303 48.67 18.12 18.34
CA PHE A 303 47.66 17.25 18.95
C PHE A 303 46.25 17.79 18.76
N ARG A 304 46.04 19.11 18.88
CA ARG A 304 44.76 19.75 18.57
C ARG A 304 44.37 19.56 17.11
N GLN A 305 45.32 19.75 16.19
CA GLN A 305 45.10 19.52 14.77
C GLN A 305 44.73 18.06 14.51
N ARG A 306 45.48 17.10 15.06
CA ARG A 306 45.18 15.67 14.88
C ARG A 306 43.84 15.28 15.51
N ASN A 307 43.46 15.87 16.65
CA ASN A 307 42.15 15.64 17.24
C ASN A 307 41.04 16.22 16.37
N ALA A 308 41.21 17.41 15.81
CA ALA A 308 40.25 17.99 14.87
C ALA A 308 40.10 17.14 13.60
N GLU A 309 41.21 16.65 13.04
CA GLU A 309 41.20 15.72 11.89
C GLU A 309 40.48 14.40 12.22
N LEU A 310 40.71 13.84 13.42
CA LEU A 310 40.03 12.62 13.88
C LEU A 310 38.53 12.85 14.13
N GLU A 311 38.15 14.02 14.66
CA GLU A 311 36.74 14.40 14.84
C GLU A 311 36.05 14.58 13.49
N GLU A 312 36.72 15.19 12.51
CA GLU A 312 36.22 15.32 11.14
C GLU A 312 36.08 13.95 10.47
N GLU A 313 37.06 13.05 10.62
CA GLU A 313 36.99 11.69 10.08
C GLU A 313 35.86 10.89 10.74
N LEU A 314 35.66 11.04 12.06
CA LEU A 314 34.54 10.43 12.78
C LEU A 314 33.19 10.92 12.25
N GLN A 315 33.04 12.23 12.02
CA GLN A 315 31.83 12.81 11.44
C GLN A 315 31.58 12.29 10.02
N LYS A 316 32.62 12.18 9.19
CA LYS A 316 32.53 11.59 7.84
C LYS A 316 32.08 10.14 7.88
N GLN A 317 32.65 9.33 8.77
CA GLN A 317 32.24 7.93 8.94
C GLN A 317 30.78 7.82 9.41
N PHE A 318 30.35 8.69 10.33
CA PHE A 318 28.97 8.71 10.78
C PHE A 318 28.01 9.08 9.65
N HIS A 319 28.37 10.07 8.83
CA HIS A 319 27.58 10.47 7.67
C HIS A 319 27.50 9.32 6.63
N ALA A 320 28.62 8.67 6.31
CA ALA A 320 28.63 7.50 5.42
C ALA A 320 27.78 6.33 5.94
N ILE A 321 27.82 6.06 7.26
CA ILE A 321 26.97 5.04 7.88
C ILE A 321 25.48 5.43 7.78
N SER A 322 25.16 6.71 7.96
CA SER A 322 23.79 7.23 7.81
C SER A 322 23.28 7.06 6.37
N GLU A 323 24.11 7.43 5.39
CA GLU A 323 23.81 7.29 3.97
C GLU A 323 23.59 5.83 3.57
N LEU A 324 24.51 4.93 3.94
CA LEU A 324 24.38 3.49 3.68
C LEU A 324 23.12 2.89 4.34
N ARG A 325 22.74 3.37 5.54
CA ARG A 325 21.48 2.94 6.19
C ARG A 325 20.25 3.44 5.43
N ALA A 326 20.27 4.67 4.92
CA ALA A 326 19.21 5.22 4.10
C ALA A 326 19.10 4.46 2.76
N GLU A 327 20.22 4.16 2.12
CA GLU A 327 20.28 3.35 0.90
C GLU A 327 19.73 1.93 1.14
N MET A 328 20.15 1.26 2.22
CA MET A 328 19.58 -0.05 2.59
C MET A 328 18.06 0.02 2.79
N LYS A 329 17.54 1.08 3.42
CA LYS A 329 16.09 1.26 3.60
C LYS A 329 15.39 1.47 2.26
N ASN A 330 15.96 2.26 1.36
CA ASN A 330 15.43 2.51 0.03
C ASN A 330 15.41 1.22 -0.80
N LEU A 331 16.53 0.50 -0.87
CA LEU A 331 16.64 -0.80 -1.54
C LEU A 331 15.66 -1.83 -0.96
N GLN A 332 15.50 -1.89 0.37
CA GLN A 332 14.50 -2.77 0.98
C GLN A 332 13.06 -2.41 0.56
N SER A 333 12.73 -1.13 0.46
CA SER A 333 11.41 -0.68 0.01
C SER A 333 11.16 -0.97 -1.46
N ASP A 334 12.18 -0.83 -2.30
CA ASP A 334 12.07 -1.09 -3.74
C ASP A 334 12.05 -2.59 -4.04
N ASN A 335 12.83 -3.39 -3.31
CA ASN A 335 12.74 -4.85 -3.36
C ASN A 335 11.34 -5.35 -2.95
N LEU A 336 10.70 -4.72 -1.96
CA LEU A 336 9.31 -5.05 -1.57
C LEU A 336 8.31 -4.70 -2.68
N LYS A 337 8.41 -3.51 -3.29
CA LYS A 337 7.55 -3.12 -4.43
C LYS A 337 7.77 -4.02 -5.66
N LEU A 338 9.00 -4.45 -5.89
CA LEU A 338 9.31 -5.37 -6.97
C LEU A 338 8.69 -6.75 -6.70
N TYR A 339 8.79 -7.24 -5.46
CA TYR A 339 8.12 -8.45 -5.01
C TYR A 339 6.60 -8.36 -5.20
N GLU A 340 6.00 -7.24 -4.79
CA GLU A 340 4.58 -6.93 -5.03
C GLU A 340 4.23 -7.05 -6.51
N LYS A 341 4.95 -6.36 -7.38
CA LYS A 341 4.72 -6.37 -8.83
C LYS A 341 4.86 -7.77 -9.44
N VAL A 342 5.89 -8.52 -9.05
CA VAL A 342 6.08 -9.91 -9.46
C VAL A 342 4.90 -10.77 -9.02
N ARG A 343 4.42 -10.58 -7.79
CA ARG A 343 3.26 -11.31 -7.27
C ARG A 343 1.97 -10.96 -8.01
N TYR A 344 1.74 -9.68 -8.30
CA TYR A 344 0.59 -9.22 -9.10
C TYR A 344 0.63 -9.77 -10.53
N MET A 345 1.81 -9.83 -11.15
CA MET A 345 1.98 -10.44 -12.47
C MET A 345 1.77 -11.96 -12.44
N GLN A 346 2.22 -12.63 -11.36
CA GLN A 346 2.01 -14.05 -11.16
C GLN A 346 0.52 -14.36 -10.94
N SER A 347 -0.20 -13.56 -10.14
CA SER A 347 -1.64 -13.74 -9.93
C SER A 347 -2.43 -13.54 -11.22
N TYR A 348 -2.06 -12.56 -12.06
CA TYR A 348 -2.73 -12.34 -13.35
C TYR A 348 -2.44 -13.46 -14.35
N ARG A 349 -1.23 -14.05 -14.32
CA ARG A 349 -0.86 -15.23 -15.11
C ARG A 349 -1.62 -16.49 -14.65
N GLU A 350 -1.85 -16.63 -13.36
CA GLU A 350 -2.62 -17.72 -12.76
C GLU A 350 -4.13 -17.58 -13.08
N GLU A 351 -4.64 -16.36 -13.16
CA GLU A 351 -6.04 -16.07 -13.55
C GLU A 351 -6.30 -16.21 -15.06
N SER A 352 -5.31 -15.91 -15.91
CA SER A 352 -5.41 -16.07 -17.37
C SER A 352 -5.05 -17.48 -17.88
N GLY A 353 -4.37 -18.29 -17.07
CA GLY A 353 -4.09 -19.69 -17.35
C GLY A 353 -5.04 -20.60 -16.59
N GLY A 354 -6.20 -20.92 -17.16
CA GLY A 354 -7.26 -21.74 -16.55
C GLY A 354 -6.85 -23.14 -16.08
N ARG A 355 -6.12 -23.22 -14.97
CA ARG A 355 -5.86 -24.44 -14.20
C ARG A 355 -5.93 -24.11 -12.72
N ALA A 356 -7.12 -24.34 -12.16
CA ALA A 356 -7.29 -24.46 -10.72
C ALA A 356 -6.52 -25.70 -10.23
N VAL A 357 -5.40 -25.47 -9.54
CA VAL A 357 -4.76 -26.48 -8.70
C VAL A 357 -4.39 -25.82 -7.37
N THR A 358 -5.29 -26.01 -6.41
CA THR A 358 -5.04 -26.20 -4.97
C THR A 358 -4.04 -25.27 -4.28
N SER A 359 -4.59 -24.46 -3.34
CA SER A 359 -3.92 -24.17 -2.06
C SER A 359 -3.14 -25.39 -1.57
N GLN A 360 -1.90 -25.17 -1.13
CA GLN A 360 -0.90 -26.16 -0.71
C GLN A 360 -0.22 -26.88 -1.89
N LEU A 361 0.96 -26.41 -2.28
CA LEU A 361 2.25 -27.11 -2.15
C LEU A 361 3.32 -26.31 -2.92
N ASP A 362 4.49 -26.20 -2.30
CA ASP A 362 5.70 -25.53 -2.80
C ASP A 362 5.98 -25.74 -4.30
N PRO A 363 6.31 -24.68 -5.06
CA PRO A 363 7.08 -24.84 -6.28
C PRO A 363 8.52 -25.22 -5.91
N LEU A 364 8.98 -26.35 -6.43
CA LEU A 364 10.34 -26.91 -6.26
C LEU A 364 11.45 -25.86 -6.45
N PRO A 365 12.57 -25.97 -5.69
CA PRO A 365 13.59 -24.94 -5.63
C PRO A 365 14.50 -24.97 -6.86
N ALA A 366 14.68 -23.80 -7.50
CA ALA A 366 15.81 -23.57 -8.37
C ALA A 366 17.09 -23.40 -7.51
N PRO A 367 18.26 -23.90 -7.96
CA PRO A 367 19.47 -23.85 -7.16
C PRO A 367 20.07 -22.45 -7.20
N GLY A 368 20.34 -21.89 -6.02
CA GLY A 368 21.27 -20.77 -5.85
C GLY A 368 20.63 -19.53 -5.22
N GLU A 369 20.84 -19.39 -3.90
CA GLU A 369 20.89 -18.18 -3.04
C GLU A 369 19.70 -17.19 -3.03
N SER A 370 18.96 -17.06 -4.13
CA SER A 370 17.87 -16.10 -4.35
C SER A 370 16.51 -16.53 -3.77
N ALA A 371 16.36 -17.79 -3.39
CA ALA A 371 15.14 -18.30 -2.75
C ALA A 371 14.98 -17.80 -1.30
N ASP A 372 16.10 -17.65 -0.58
CA ASP A 372 16.08 -17.23 0.83
C ASP A 372 15.72 -15.74 0.93
N ASP A 373 16.32 -14.90 0.07
CA ASP A 373 15.97 -13.49 -0.06
C ASP A 373 14.49 -13.32 -0.46
N MET A 374 14.02 -14.10 -1.43
CA MET A 374 12.61 -14.08 -1.85
C MET A 374 11.67 -14.48 -0.71
N SER A 375 12.06 -15.43 0.15
CA SER A 375 11.29 -15.85 1.31
C SER A 375 11.21 -14.77 2.39
N ILE A 376 12.29 -13.99 2.59
CA ILE A 376 12.33 -12.87 3.53
C ILE A 376 11.41 -11.74 3.07
N TYR A 377 11.44 -11.37 1.79
CA TYR A 377 10.54 -10.35 1.24
C TYR A 377 9.09 -10.83 1.20
N ARG A 378 8.86 -12.12 0.94
CA ARG A 378 7.54 -12.75 1.06
C ARG A 378 6.96 -12.63 2.47
N ALA A 379 7.74 -12.98 3.50
CA ALA A 379 7.28 -12.88 4.88
C ALA A 379 6.99 -11.42 5.28
N ARG A 380 7.83 -10.47 4.86
CA ARG A 380 7.60 -9.04 5.09
C ARG A 380 6.36 -8.52 4.35
N TYR A 381 6.11 -9.00 3.14
CA TYR A 381 4.93 -8.65 2.36
C TYR A 381 3.65 -9.22 2.97
N GLU A 382 3.64 -10.52 3.32
CA GLU A 382 2.49 -11.18 3.94
C GLU A 382 2.12 -10.53 5.28
N ALA A 383 3.11 -10.14 6.08
CA ALA A 383 2.90 -9.41 7.33
C ALA A 383 2.33 -7.99 7.11
N ASN A 384 2.65 -7.33 5.98
CA ASN A 384 2.12 -6.01 5.65
C ASN A 384 0.72 -6.07 5.02
N ILE A 385 0.43 -7.11 4.22
CA ILE A 385 -0.84 -7.25 3.50
C ILE A 385 -1.94 -7.87 4.36
N ASN A 386 -1.60 -8.56 5.46
CA ASN A 386 -2.57 -9.27 6.30
C ASN A 386 -3.02 -8.43 7.51
N PRO A 387 -4.14 -7.67 7.40
CA PRO A 387 -4.64 -6.85 8.50
C PRO A 387 -5.02 -7.66 9.74
N PHE A 388 -5.30 -8.96 9.59
CA PHE A 388 -5.67 -9.85 10.68
C PHE A 388 -4.47 -10.31 11.52
N GLU A 389 -3.26 -10.32 10.97
CA GLU A 389 -2.06 -10.64 11.75
C GLU A 389 -1.65 -9.47 12.64
N ALA A 390 -1.73 -8.25 12.11
CA ALA A 390 -1.60 -7.02 12.90
C ALA A 390 -2.68 -6.93 13.99
N PHE A 391 -3.90 -7.38 13.69
CA PHE A 391 -4.99 -7.45 14.66
C PHE A 391 -4.75 -8.53 15.73
N ARG A 392 -4.36 -9.76 15.36
CA ARG A 392 -3.98 -10.82 16.31
C ARG A 392 -2.80 -10.43 17.19
N GLY A 393 -1.82 -9.72 16.63
CA GLY A 393 -0.70 -9.16 17.39
C GLY A 393 -1.18 -8.12 18.42
N ARG A 394 -2.05 -7.20 18.02
CA ARG A 394 -2.65 -6.20 18.92
C ARG A 394 -3.58 -6.81 19.96
N GLU A 395 -4.38 -7.80 19.60
CA GLU A 395 -5.23 -8.55 20.53
C GLU A 395 -4.41 -9.38 21.52
N ALA A 396 -3.35 -10.06 21.06
CA ALA A 396 -2.43 -10.77 21.95
C ALA A 396 -1.75 -9.80 22.92
N THR A 397 -1.38 -8.60 22.45
CA THR A 397 -0.76 -7.57 23.30
C THR A 397 -1.77 -7.00 24.31
N ARG A 398 -3.03 -6.79 23.90
CA ARG A 398 -4.13 -6.38 24.79
C ARG A 398 -4.51 -7.46 25.79
N ALA A 399 -4.51 -8.72 25.38
CA ALA A 399 -4.70 -9.86 26.27
C ALA A 399 -3.59 -9.91 27.32
N ILE A 400 -2.32 -9.69 26.93
CA ILE A 400 -1.19 -9.60 27.86
C ILE A 400 -1.32 -8.39 28.81
N GLN A 401 -1.85 -7.27 28.32
CA GLN A 401 -2.14 -6.09 29.13
C GLN A 401 -3.39 -6.24 30.01
N ASN A 402 -4.27 -7.20 29.77
CA ASN A 402 -5.43 -7.44 30.66
C ASN A 402 -5.15 -8.50 31.73
N LEU A 403 -3.97 -9.12 31.73
CA LEU A 403 -3.57 -10.10 32.75
C LEU A 403 -3.09 -9.42 34.04
N ASN A 404 -3.30 -10.12 35.16
CA ASN A 404 -2.92 -9.69 36.51
C ASN A 404 -1.39 -9.43 36.56
N PRO A 405 -0.89 -8.38 37.24
CA PRO A 405 0.55 -8.10 37.37
C PRO A 405 1.42 -9.30 37.75
N ILE A 406 0.91 -10.22 38.58
CA ILE A 406 1.62 -11.46 38.95
C ILE A 406 1.73 -12.41 37.74
N GLU A 407 0.66 -12.58 36.97
CA GLU A 407 0.64 -13.39 35.75
C GLU A 407 1.54 -12.79 34.67
N ARG A 408 1.64 -11.45 34.59
CA ARG A 408 2.60 -10.79 33.69
C ARG A 408 4.05 -11.10 34.08
N GLY A 409 4.36 -11.10 35.38
CA GLY A 409 5.67 -11.51 35.89
C GLY A 409 6.01 -12.94 35.49
N VAL A 410 5.05 -13.87 35.64
CA VAL A 410 5.20 -15.27 35.23
C VAL A 410 5.36 -15.41 33.71
N LEU A 411 4.61 -14.64 32.91
CA LEU A 411 4.73 -14.67 31.44
C LEU A 411 6.08 -14.15 30.94
N ILE A 412 6.60 -13.09 31.57
CA ILE A 412 7.94 -12.57 31.26
C ILE A 412 9.00 -13.62 31.62
N LEU A 413 8.88 -14.23 32.80
CA LEU A 413 9.82 -15.24 33.28
C LEU A 413 9.80 -16.51 32.40
N THR A 414 8.61 -17.03 32.09
CA THR A 414 8.44 -18.21 31.22
C THR A 414 8.93 -17.94 29.80
N ARG A 415 8.67 -16.76 29.25
CA ARG A 415 9.18 -16.37 27.92
C ARG A 415 10.70 -16.19 27.91
N ALA A 416 11.29 -15.67 28.98
CA ALA A 416 12.75 -15.58 29.13
C ALA A 416 13.42 -16.96 29.22
N ILE A 417 12.81 -17.89 29.96
CA ILE A 417 13.27 -19.28 30.08
C ILE A 417 13.14 -20.01 28.74
N LEU A 418 12.03 -19.82 28.02
CA LEU A 418 11.75 -20.52 26.76
C LEU A 418 12.50 -19.93 25.56
N GLY A 419 12.79 -18.62 25.59
CA GLY A 419 13.50 -17.93 24.51
C GLY A 419 15.00 -18.23 24.44
N ASN A 420 15.63 -18.60 25.56
CA ASN A 420 17.07 -18.86 25.61
C ASN A 420 17.38 -20.36 25.70
N ARG A 421 18.14 -20.89 24.73
CA ARG A 421 18.49 -22.32 24.66
C ARG A 421 19.16 -22.81 25.95
N ARG A 422 20.02 -21.99 26.58
CA ARG A 422 20.69 -22.34 27.85
C ARG A 422 19.72 -22.36 29.03
N ALA A 423 18.82 -21.37 29.11
CA ALA A 423 17.84 -21.28 30.20
C ALA A 423 16.86 -22.46 30.18
N ARG A 424 16.46 -22.92 28.99
CA ARG A 424 15.66 -24.14 28.83
C ARG A 424 16.36 -25.37 29.42
N THR A 425 17.65 -25.54 29.17
CA THR A 425 18.42 -26.68 29.71
C THR A 425 18.56 -26.59 31.23
N PHE A 426 18.84 -25.39 31.77
CA PHE A 426 18.90 -25.16 33.21
C PHE A 426 17.55 -25.42 33.90
N PHE A 427 16.43 -25.02 33.29
CA PHE A 427 15.10 -25.28 33.82
C PHE A 427 14.77 -26.78 33.86
N ILE A 428 15.10 -27.52 32.80
CA ILE A 428 14.91 -28.98 32.76
C ILE A 428 15.77 -29.65 33.85
N PHE A 429 17.03 -29.24 33.99
CA PHE A 429 17.92 -29.78 35.02
C PHE A 429 17.41 -29.46 36.43
N TYR A 430 17.02 -28.21 36.68
CA TYR A 430 16.41 -27.77 37.94
C TYR A 430 15.15 -28.58 38.28
N ALA A 431 14.24 -28.75 37.32
CA ALA A 431 13.03 -29.55 37.50
C ALA A 431 13.37 -31.01 37.82
N LEU A 432 14.35 -31.61 37.13
CA LEU A 432 14.79 -32.98 37.38
C LEU A 432 15.42 -33.13 38.77
N THR A 433 16.29 -32.20 39.18
CA THR A 433 16.87 -32.20 40.53
C THR A 433 15.81 -32.03 41.62
N LEU A 434 14.79 -31.22 41.37
CA LEU A 434 13.68 -31.02 42.31
C LEU A 434 12.84 -32.29 42.42
N HIS A 435 12.56 -32.99 41.31
CA HIS A 435 11.86 -34.28 41.35
C HIS A 435 12.68 -35.36 42.06
N LEU A 436 14.00 -35.41 41.83
CA LEU A 436 14.89 -36.32 42.57
C LEU A 436 14.91 -36.00 44.07
N LEU A 437 14.91 -34.72 44.45
CA LEU A 437 14.88 -34.30 45.84
C LEU A 437 13.53 -34.66 46.48
N ILE A 438 12.41 -34.44 45.80
CA ILE A 438 11.09 -34.87 46.29
C ILE A 438 11.02 -36.39 46.41
N MET A 439 11.54 -37.14 45.44
CA MET A 439 11.62 -38.59 45.54
C MET A 439 12.49 -39.03 46.72
N TYR A 440 13.63 -38.36 46.94
CA TYR A 440 14.51 -38.65 48.06
C TYR A 440 13.83 -38.35 49.41
N THR A 441 13.17 -37.21 49.56
CA THR A 441 12.49 -36.84 50.81
C THR A 441 11.28 -37.73 51.08
N THR A 442 10.51 -38.09 50.04
CA THR A 442 9.41 -39.05 50.17
C THR A 442 9.90 -40.46 50.46
N TYR A 443 11.05 -40.86 49.89
CA TYR A 443 11.70 -42.14 50.19
C TYR A 443 12.22 -42.20 51.63
N GLU A 444 12.89 -41.16 52.12
CA GLU A 444 13.33 -41.05 53.52
C GLU A 444 12.14 -41.03 54.47
N LEU A 445 11.06 -40.30 54.15
CA LEU A 445 9.85 -40.27 54.97
C LEU A 445 9.14 -41.64 55.00
N SER A 446 9.10 -42.34 53.86
CA SER A 446 8.56 -43.69 53.76
C SER A 446 9.43 -44.71 54.51
N THR A 447 10.76 -44.58 54.44
CA THR A 447 11.71 -45.50 55.09
C THR A 447 11.78 -45.26 56.59
N SER A 448 11.79 -43.99 57.02
CA SER A 448 11.74 -43.59 58.44
C SER A 448 10.40 -43.95 59.10
N SER A 449 9.30 -43.99 58.33
CA SER A 449 8.01 -44.50 58.84
C SER A 449 7.98 -46.03 58.98
N GLY A 450 8.89 -46.75 58.30
CA GLY A 450 9.04 -48.20 58.37
C GLY A 450 9.75 -48.73 59.62
N SER A 451 10.38 -47.85 60.43
CA SER A 451 11.17 -48.23 61.62
C SER A 451 10.49 -47.93 62.96
N GLN A 452 9.16 -47.78 62.99
CA GLN A 452 8.34 -47.82 64.22
C GLN A 452 7.18 -48.83 64.11
N LEU A 453 7.49 -50.08 63.72
CA LEU A 453 6.69 -51.23 64.15
C LEU A 453 7.24 -51.73 65.48
N GLN A 454 7.02 -50.96 66.55
CA GLN A 454 7.26 -51.42 67.91
C GLN A 454 6.07 -52.29 68.32
N ILE A 455 6.30 -53.59 68.23
CA ILE A 455 5.45 -54.69 68.67
C ILE A 455 4.88 -54.40 70.07
N GLN A 456 3.55 -54.41 70.18
CA GLN A 456 2.82 -54.48 71.45
C GLN A 456 3.26 -55.71 72.25
N PRO A 457 3.25 -55.61 73.58
CA PRO A 457 2.69 -56.69 74.38
C PRO A 457 1.45 -56.20 75.13
N TYR A 458 0.33 -56.87 74.86
CA TYR A 458 -0.85 -56.95 75.73
C TYR A 458 -0.42 -57.39 77.15
N PRO A 459 -1.10 -56.91 78.20
CA PRO A 459 -2.37 -57.52 78.62
C PRO A 459 -3.56 -56.57 78.74
#